data_AF-A0A0B4XRM5-F1
#
_entry.id   AF-A0A0B4XRM5-F1
#
_cell.length_a   1.000
_cell.length_b   1.000
_cell.length_c   1.000
_cell.angle_alpha   90.00
_cell.angle_beta   90.00
_cell.angle_gamma   90.00
#
_symmetry.space_group_name_H-M   'P 1'
#
loop_
_entity.id
_entity.type
_entity.pdbx_description
1 polymer ?
#
loop_
_entity_poly.entity_id
_entity_poly.type
_entity_poly.pdbx_seq_one_letter_code
_entity_poly.pdbx_strand_id
1 'polypeptide(L)'
;MEFEKASEQNAWNAVADATTAMRQGQVPHPALADWLYQRGVDIQRAVFPCVGLFDDNVFSGTLVSQDRRVFEYFVDLTMPDDGEFDDVTSELGPKDPAHPESDIRDLITMSLIFFDNQHGAAA
;
A
#
# COMPACT_ATOMS: atom_id res chain seq x y z
N MET A 1 -8.86 12.31 -11.36
CA MET A 1 -8.14 13.38 -10.65
C MET A 1 -7.23 14.06 -11.66
N GLU A 2 -7.09 15.39 -11.63
CA GLU A 2 -6.12 16.12 -12.47
C GLU A 2 -4.99 16.63 -11.57
N PHE A 3 -3.74 16.30 -11.90
CA PHE A 3 -2.55 16.75 -11.16
C PHE A 3 -1.86 17.90 -11.88
N GLU A 4 -1.46 18.92 -11.13
CA GLU A 4 -0.80 20.11 -11.69
C GLU A 4 0.71 19.87 -11.90
N LYS A 5 1.32 19.00 -11.11
CA LYS A 5 2.77 18.73 -11.17
C LYS A 5 3.06 17.30 -11.63
N ALA A 6 4.09 17.17 -12.44
CA ALA A 6 4.59 15.86 -12.89
C ALA A 6 4.98 14.93 -11.73
N SER A 7 5.49 15.47 -10.62
CA SER A 7 5.83 14.67 -9.43
C SER A 7 4.61 14.02 -8.78
N GLU A 8 3.46 14.69 -8.80
CA GLU A 8 2.20 14.18 -8.25
C GLU A 8 1.64 13.09 -9.16
N GLN A 9 1.66 13.33 -10.49
CA GLN A 9 1.29 12.32 -11.47
C GLN A 9 2.18 11.07 -11.40
N ASN A 10 3.49 11.25 -11.16
CA ASN A 10 4.42 10.13 -11.02
C ASN A 10 4.12 9.31 -9.76
N ALA A 11 3.84 9.96 -8.63
CA ALA A 11 3.44 9.26 -7.40
C ALA A 11 2.14 8.48 -7.62
N TRP A 12 1.15 9.09 -8.28
CA TRP A 12 -0.11 8.42 -8.64
C TRP A 12 0.13 7.18 -9.50
N ASN A 13 0.92 7.31 -10.57
CA ASN A 13 1.23 6.20 -11.46
C ASN A 13 1.96 5.08 -10.73
N ALA A 14 2.94 5.41 -9.87
CA ALA A 14 3.67 4.42 -9.08
C ALA A 14 2.72 3.59 -8.18
N VAL A 15 1.80 4.24 -7.47
CA VAL A 15 0.78 3.57 -6.66
C VAL A 15 -0.15 2.72 -7.53
N ALA A 16 -0.62 3.27 -8.66
CA ALA A 16 -1.53 2.57 -9.57
C ALA A 16 -0.88 1.32 -10.16
N ASP A 17 0.38 1.41 -10.57
CA ASP A 17 1.16 0.33 -11.17
C ASP A 17 1.45 -0.77 -10.14
N ALA A 18 1.93 -0.40 -8.95
CA ALA A 18 2.17 -1.36 -7.87
C ALA A 18 0.88 -2.09 -7.44
N THR A 19 -0.21 -1.34 -7.29
CA THR A 19 -1.53 -1.89 -6.97
C THR A 19 -2.02 -2.83 -8.07
N THR A 20 -1.86 -2.47 -9.34
CA THR A 20 -2.24 -3.31 -10.48
C THR A 20 -1.41 -4.60 -10.53
N ALA A 21 -0.10 -4.50 -10.30
CA ALA A 21 0.80 -5.65 -10.26
C ALA A 21 0.39 -6.66 -9.16
N MET A 22 0.06 -6.18 -7.96
CA MET A 22 -0.50 -6.99 -6.87
C MET A 22 -1.78 -7.71 -7.28
N ARG A 23 -2.74 -6.97 -7.86
CA ARG A 23 -4.04 -7.52 -8.27
C ARG A 23 -3.94 -8.55 -9.39
N GLN A 24 -2.99 -8.38 -10.29
CA GLN A 24 -2.74 -9.29 -11.43
C GLN A 24 -1.79 -10.45 -11.08
N GLY A 25 -1.29 -10.53 -9.84
CA GLY A 25 -0.34 -11.56 -9.44
C GLY A 25 1.02 -11.42 -10.14
N GLN A 26 1.37 -10.22 -10.61
CA GLN A 26 2.66 -9.89 -11.25
C GLN A 26 3.76 -9.54 -10.23
N VAL A 27 3.47 -9.74 -8.95
CA VAL A 27 4.40 -9.60 -7.83
C VAL A 27 5.42 -10.74 -7.91
N PRO A 28 6.68 -10.54 -7.48
CA PRO A 28 7.72 -11.55 -7.59
C PRO A 28 7.38 -12.91 -6.95
N HIS A 29 6.42 -12.96 -6.02
CA HIS A 29 6.10 -14.20 -5.32
C HIS A 29 4.60 -14.33 -4.97
N PRO A 30 3.88 -15.32 -5.53
CA PRO A 30 2.47 -15.59 -5.20
C PRO A 30 2.22 -15.79 -3.69
N ALA A 31 3.19 -16.39 -2.98
CA ALA A 31 3.03 -16.64 -1.54
C ALA A 31 3.00 -15.37 -0.68
N LEU A 32 3.46 -14.21 -1.18
CA LEU A 32 3.25 -12.94 -0.47
C LEU A 32 1.75 -12.58 -0.43
N ALA A 33 1.05 -12.75 -1.56
CA ALA A 33 -0.38 -12.48 -1.62
C ALA A 33 -1.17 -13.43 -0.71
N ASP A 34 -0.78 -14.72 -0.67
CA ASP A 34 -1.39 -15.70 0.25
C ASP A 34 -1.15 -15.33 1.72
N TRP A 35 0.06 -14.90 2.06
CA TRP A 35 0.42 -14.47 3.42
C TRP A 35 -0.36 -13.24 3.87
N LEU A 36 -0.54 -12.26 2.99
CA LEU A 36 -1.38 -11.08 3.23
C LEU A 36 -2.87 -11.47 3.35
N TYR A 37 -3.34 -12.39 2.52
CA TYR A 37 -4.71 -12.89 2.58
C TYR A 37 -5.01 -13.57 3.93
N GLN A 38 -4.09 -14.38 4.45
CA GLN A 38 -4.22 -15.01 5.77
C GLN A 38 -4.33 -13.99 6.92
N ARG A 39 -3.85 -12.76 6.72
CA ARG A 39 -3.96 -11.63 7.65
C ARG A 39 -5.19 -10.75 7.42
N GLY A 40 -6.09 -11.18 6.53
CA GLY A 40 -7.37 -10.50 6.28
C GLY A 40 -7.29 -9.37 5.24
N VAL A 41 -6.25 -9.31 4.43
CA VAL A 41 -6.13 -8.34 3.34
C VAL A 41 -6.86 -8.85 2.09
N ASP A 42 -7.82 -8.07 1.60
CA ASP A 42 -8.38 -8.28 0.26
C ASP A 42 -7.51 -7.57 -0.78
N ILE A 43 -6.64 -8.34 -1.47
CA ILE A 43 -5.71 -7.82 -2.49
C ILE A 43 -6.44 -7.06 -3.61
N GLN A 44 -7.66 -7.44 -3.95
CA GLN A 44 -8.42 -6.80 -5.03
C GLN A 44 -8.92 -5.41 -4.65
N ARG A 45 -9.02 -5.13 -3.34
CA ARG A 45 -9.52 -3.86 -2.79
C ARG A 45 -8.44 -3.04 -2.09
N ALA A 46 -7.33 -3.66 -1.70
CA ALA A 46 -6.18 -2.98 -1.15
C ALA A 46 -5.46 -2.11 -2.19
N VAL A 47 -4.70 -1.14 -1.69
CA VAL A 47 -3.83 -0.23 -2.45
C VAL A 47 -2.42 -0.33 -1.89
N PHE A 48 -1.44 -0.38 -2.78
CA PHE A 48 -0.03 -0.60 -2.45
C PHE A 48 0.80 0.61 -2.89
N PRO A 49 1.45 1.33 -1.95
CA PRO A 49 2.39 2.41 -2.24
C PRO A 49 3.56 1.94 -3.11
N CYS A 50 4.11 0.79 -2.73
CA CYS A 50 5.14 0.04 -3.43
C CYS A 50 5.16 -1.38 -2.85
N VAL A 51 5.82 -2.30 -3.54
CA VAL A 51 6.12 -3.64 -3.00
C VAL A 51 7.63 -3.80 -2.99
N GLY A 52 8.24 -3.74 -1.81
CA GLY A 52 9.68 -3.87 -1.65
C GLY A 52 10.09 -5.33 -1.52
N LEU A 53 10.85 -5.85 -2.47
CA LEU A 53 11.66 -7.05 -2.28
C LEU A 53 12.98 -6.61 -1.63
N PHE A 54 13.21 -7.02 -0.39
CA PHE A 54 14.41 -6.67 0.35
C PHE A 54 15.55 -7.66 0.08
N ASP A 55 15.23 -8.95 0.06
CA ASP A 55 16.12 -10.07 -0.26
C ASP A 55 15.30 -11.23 -0.86
N ASP A 56 15.93 -12.33 -1.27
CA ASP A 56 15.24 -13.53 -1.73
C ASP A 56 14.19 -13.97 -0.71
N ASN A 57 12.91 -13.94 -1.11
CA ASN A 57 11.75 -14.26 -0.27
C ASN A 57 11.48 -13.33 0.93
N VAL A 58 12.24 -12.24 1.09
CA VAL A 58 12.03 -11.26 2.16
C VAL A 58 11.36 -10.01 1.60
N PHE A 59 10.18 -9.70 2.12
CA PHE A 59 9.37 -8.59 1.68
C PHE A 59 9.14 -7.61 2.82
N SER A 60 9.17 -6.33 2.48
CA SER A 60 8.71 -5.27 3.36
C SER A 60 7.87 -4.28 2.58
N GLY A 61 6.91 -3.67 3.26
CA GLY A 61 6.09 -2.66 2.61
C GLY A 61 5.03 -2.10 3.52
N THR A 62 4.26 -1.21 2.91
CA THR A 62 3.06 -0.65 3.50
C THR A 62 1.90 -1.01 2.57
N LEU A 63 0.68 -1.11 3.09
CA LEU A 63 -0.52 -1.19 2.28
C LEU A 63 -1.68 -0.43 2.92
N VAL A 64 -2.63 0.00 2.10
CA VAL A 64 -3.94 0.47 2.54
C VAL A 64 -4.94 -0.66 2.27
N SER A 65 -5.54 -1.19 3.33
CA SER A 65 -6.53 -2.27 3.26
C SER A 65 -7.88 -1.81 2.68
N GLN A 66 -8.77 -2.77 2.42
CA GLN A 66 -10.15 -2.52 1.97
C GLN A 66 -10.99 -1.63 2.91
N ASP A 67 -10.57 -1.51 4.17
CA ASP A 67 -11.24 -0.71 5.20
C ASP A 67 -10.52 0.63 5.44
N ARG A 68 -9.64 1.03 4.52
CA ARG A 68 -8.80 2.24 4.61
C ARG A 68 -7.87 2.28 5.82
N ARG A 69 -7.54 1.12 6.42
CA ARG A 69 -6.49 0.98 7.44
C ARG A 69 -5.14 0.79 6.77
N VAL A 70 -4.11 1.42 7.32
CA VAL A 70 -2.73 1.35 6.82
C VAL A 70 -1.94 0.35 7.65
N PHE A 71 -1.35 -0.63 6.98
CA PHE A 71 -0.52 -1.65 7.62
C PHE A 71 0.91 -1.54 7.12
N GLU A 72 1.87 -1.65 8.02
CA GLU A 72 3.27 -1.94 7.69
C GLU A 72 3.52 -3.44 7.89
N TYR A 73 4.30 -4.03 7.00
CA TYR A 73 4.59 -5.46 7.04
C TYR A 73 6.05 -5.75 6.72
N PHE A 74 6.56 -6.80 7.36
CA PHE A 74 7.86 -7.40 7.07
C PHE A 74 7.71 -8.91 7.16
N VAL A 75 8.13 -9.65 6.13
CA VAL A 75 8.01 -11.10 6.13
C VAL A 75 9.15 -11.76 5.35
N ASP A 76 9.77 -12.75 5.98
CA ASP A 76 10.54 -13.78 5.29
C ASP A 76 9.61 -14.95 4.97
N LEU A 77 9.34 -15.23 3.68
CA LEU A 77 8.44 -16.31 3.28
C LEU A 77 9.02 -17.71 3.54
N THR A 78 10.29 -17.84 3.93
CA THR A 78 10.87 -19.09 4.44
C THR A 78 10.50 -19.36 5.90
N MET A 79 10.16 -18.30 6.66
CA MET A 79 9.70 -18.33 8.05
C MET A 79 8.48 -17.39 8.24
N PRO A 80 7.35 -17.66 7.56
CA PRO A 80 6.23 -16.73 7.45
C PRO A 80 5.50 -16.43 8.77
N ASP A 81 5.67 -17.31 9.77
CA ASP A 81 5.08 -17.16 11.10
C ASP A 81 5.77 -16.07 11.94
N ASP A 82 7.03 -15.75 11.62
CA ASP A 82 7.80 -14.69 12.28
C ASP A 82 7.55 -13.30 11.63
N GLY A 83 6.72 -13.24 10.60
CA GLY A 83 6.45 -12.00 9.86
C GLY A 83 5.55 -11.03 10.64
N GLU A 84 5.93 -9.76 10.62
CA GLU A 84 5.27 -8.63 11.27
C GLU A 84 4.18 -8.03 10.37
N PHE A 85 3.04 -7.65 10.95
CA PHE A 85 1.91 -7.04 10.26
C PHE A 85 1.17 -6.10 11.20
N ASP A 86 1.58 -4.84 11.21
CA ASP A 86 1.18 -3.86 12.21
C ASP A 86 0.23 -2.82 11.62
N ASP A 87 -0.86 -2.53 12.32
CA ASP A 87 -1.74 -1.42 11.97
C ASP A 87 -1.16 -0.09 12.46
N VAL A 88 -0.71 0.73 11.53
CA VAL A 88 -0.11 2.04 11.78
C VAL A 88 -1.05 3.20 11.45
N THR A 89 -2.36 2.93 11.26
CA THR A 89 -3.35 3.94 10.87
C THR A 89 -3.36 5.15 11.80
N SER A 90 -3.24 4.95 13.12
CA SER A 90 -3.21 6.03 14.11
C SER A 90 -1.89 6.80 14.17
N GLU A 91 -0.86 6.30 13.50
CA GLU A 91 0.53 6.77 13.59
C GLU A 91 1.01 7.45 12.30
N LEU A 92 0.10 7.68 11.34
CA LEU A 92 0.42 8.23 10.02
C LEU A 92 1.06 9.63 10.08
N GLY A 93 0.61 10.49 11.00
CA GLY A 93 1.11 11.86 11.12
C GLY A 93 1.05 12.61 9.77
N PRO A 94 2.17 13.16 9.26
CA PRO A 94 2.21 13.81 7.94
C PRO A 94 1.86 12.92 6.74
N LYS A 95 1.77 11.59 6.90
CA LYS A 95 1.32 10.68 5.84
C LYS A 95 -0.20 10.64 5.68
N ASP A 96 -0.96 11.19 6.63
CA ASP A 96 -2.41 11.34 6.50
C ASP A 96 -2.73 12.54 5.60
N PRO A 97 -3.52 12.40 4.51
CA PRO A 97 -3.93 13.50 3.65
C PRO A 97 -4.68 14.65 4.38
N ALA A 98 -5.25 14.40 5.56
CA ALA A 98 -5.89 15.43 6.37
C ALA A 98 -4.89 16.24 7.23
N HIS A 99 -3.63 15.82 7.30
CA HIS A 99 -2.61 16.49 8.10
C HIS A 99 -2.15 17.80 7.41
N PRO A 100 -1.98 18.93 8.15
CA PRO A 100 -1.56 20.20 7.54
C PRO A 100 -0.22 20.17 6.81
N GLU A 101 0.66 19.26 7.20
CA GLU A 101 1.99 19.05 6.61
C GLU A 101 2.02 17.89 5.60
N SER A 102 0.86 17.41 5.14
CA SER A 102 0.79 16.29 4.20
C SER A 102 1.51 16.59 2.90
N ASP A 103 2.27 15.61 2.38
CA ASP A 103 2.88 15.69 1.05
C ASP A 103 2.24 14.65 0.14
N ILE A 104 1.44 15.11 -0.83
CA ILE A 104 0.79 14.24 -1.82
C ILE A 104 1.79 13.41 -2.64
N ARG A 105 3.07 13.78 -2.69
CA ARG A 105 4.11 13.03 -3.41
C ARG A 105 4.62 11.84 -2.62
N ASP A 106 4.38 11.80 -1.31
CA ASP A 106 4.65 10.63 -0.49
C ASP A 106 3.72 9.48 -0.91
N LEU A 107 4.27 8.28 -1.10
CA LEU A 107 3.51 7.18 -1.68
C LEU A 107 2.43 6.63 -0.74
N ILE A 108 2.59 6.76 0.58
CA ILE A 108 1.58 6.34 1.56
C ILE A 108 0.42 7.34 1.51
N THR A 109 0.74 8.63 1.53
CA THR A 109 -0.25 9.71 1.37
C THR A 109 -1.01 9.56 0.05
N MET A 110 -0.28 9.34 -1.05
CA MET A 110 -0.87 9.12 -2.37
C MET A 110 -1.72 7.86 -2.42
N SER A 111 -1.34 6.79 -1.70
CA SER A 111 -2.14 5.57 -1.63
C SER A 111 -3.48 5.76 -0.96
N LEU A 112 -3.55 6.60 0.08
CA LEU A 112 -4.81 6.97 0.72
C LEU A 112 -5.69 7.81 -0.22
N ILE A 113 -5.10 8.79 -0.92
CA ILE A 113 -5.80 9.60 -1.93
C ILE A 113 -6.30 8.75 -3.09
N PHE A 114 -5.47 7.82 -3.57
CA PHE A 114 -5.82 6.88 -4.62
C PHE A 114 -6.95 5.95 -4.18
N PHE A 115 -6.89 5.43 -2.95
CA PHE A 115 -7.95 4.63 -2.36
C PHE A 115 -9.28 5.41 -2.32
N ASP A 116 -9.26 6.64 -1.81
CA ASP A 116 -10.42 7.52 -1.70
C ASP A 116 -11.01 7.88 -3.06
N ASN A 117 -10.15 8.01 -4.08
CA ASN A 117 -10.58 8.24 -5.45
C ASN A 117 -11.24 7.00 -6.08
N GLN A 118 -10.71 5.80 -5.83
CA GLN A 118 -11.28 4.55 -6.34
C GLN A 118 -12.60 4.18 -5.66
N HIS A 119 -12.72 4.46 -4.37
CA HIS A 119 -13.90 4.11 -3.57
C HIS A 119 -14.92 5.24 -3.44
N GLY A 120 -14.64 6.38 -4.08
CA GLY A 120 -15.52 7.52 -4.19
C GLY A 120 -15.88 8.07 -2.83
N ALA A 121 -15.04 8.95 -2.28
CA ALA A 121 -15.33 9.87 -1.18
C ALA A 121 -16.54 9.44 -0.35
N ALA A 122 -16.33 8.55 0.63
CA ALA A 122 -17.34 8.30 1.65
C ALA A 122 -17.63 9.65 2.32
N ALA A 123 -18.72 10.29 1.88
CA ALA A 123 -19.22 11.55 2.39
C ALA A 123 -19.66 11.42 3.85
#